data_AF-A0A1G8KWZ4-F1
#
_entry.id   AF-A0A1G8KWZ4-F1
#
_cell.length_a   1.000
_cell.length_b   1.000
_cell.length_c   1.000
_cell.angle_alpha   90.00
_cell.angle_beta   90.00
_cell.angle_gamma   90.00
#
_symmetry.space_group_name_H-M   'P 1'
#
loop_
_entity.id
_entity.type
_entity.pdbx_description
1 polymer ?
#
loop_
_entity_poly.entity_id
_entity_poly.type
_entity_poly.pdbx_seq_one_letter_code
_entity_poly.pdbx_strand_id
1 'polypeptide(L)'
;MKLITTLAVVGTLLVGCAQHEREIRHGYGNDALPSAEVKAFQAADARLHYQDARIEWDQKNCALYQGIAPDGALRTVPLADQNGKPICSRP
;
A
#
# COMPACT_ATOMS: atom_id res chain seq x y z
N MET A 1 0.09 47.90 30.76
CA MET A 1 0.00 46.89 31.85
C MET A 1 -1.19 47.23 32.74
N LYS A 2 -2.21 46.37 32.79
CA LYS A 2 -3.26 46.36 33.83
C LYS A 2 -3.77 44.92 33.96
N LEU A 3 -3.99 44.56 35.21
CA LEU A 3 -3.96 43.23 35.82
C LEU A 3 -5.38 42.62 35.98
N ILE A 4 -5.43 41.28 35.95
CA ILE A 4 -6.12 40.41 36.93
C ILE A 4 -7.64 40.11 36.77
N THR A 5 -7.91 38.85 36.38
CA THR A 5 -8.59 37.79 37.17
C THR A 5 -10.10 37.78 37.37
N THR A 6 -10.76 36.68 36.96
CA THR A 6 -11.59 35.71 37.75
C THR A 6 -12.35 34.77 36.80
N LEU A 7 -12.06 33.46 36.77
CA LEU A 7 -12.66 32.32 37.51
C LEU A 7 -14.13 31.97 37.20
N ALA A 8 -14.35 30.75 36.67
CA ALA A 8 -15.40 29.75 37.00
C ALA A 8 -15.82 28.97 35.72
N VAL A 9 -15.32 27.75 35.51
CA VAL A 9 -15.97 26.47 35.87
C VAL A 9 -17.32 26.28 35.17
N VAL A 10 -17.33 25.47 34.10
CA VAL A 10 -18.41 24.51 33.83
C VAL A 10 -17.76 23.24 33.30
N GLY A 11 -17.73 22.22 34.16
CA GLY A 11 -17.40 20.87 33.74
C GLY A 11 -18.57 20.28 32.98
N THR A 12 -18.33 19.87 31.73
CA THR A 12 -19.22 18.97 31.00
C THR A 12 -18.64 17.56 31.11
N LEU A 13 -19.10 16.84 32.14
CA LEU A 13 -19.09 15.39 32.15
C LEU A 13 -20.06 14.92 31.07
N LEU A 14 -19.55 14.46 29.94
CA LEU A 14 -20.35 13.75 28.94
C LEU A 14 -19.67 12.41 28.64
N VAL A 15 -20.25 11.39 29.28
CA VAL A 15 -20.52 10.06 28.75
C VAL A 15 -19.33 9.35 28.10
N GLY A 16 -18.80 8.37 28.84
CA GLY A 16 -17.94 7.36 28.26
C GLY A 16 -18.65 6.63 27.13
N CYS A 17 -18.14 6.81 25.91
CA CYS A 17 -18.10 5.71 24.97
C CYS A 17 -16.94 4.83 25.43
N ALA A 18 -17.24 3.79 26.22
CA ALA A 18 -16.39 2.63 26.25
C ALA A 18 -16.42 2.04 24.83
N GLN A 19 -15.56 2.55 23.95
CA GLN A 19 -15.21 1.89 22.71
C GLN A 19 -14.50 0.60 23.11
N HIS A 20 -15.31 -0.43 23.33
CA HIS A 20 -14.86 -1.80 23.31
C HIS A 20 -14.52 -2.11 21.85
N GLU A 21 -13.43 -1.51 21.38
CA GLU A 21 -12.74 -2.01 20.20
C GLU A 21 -12.26 -3.39 20.63
N ARG A 22 -13.03 -4.41 20.22
CA ARG A 22 -12.47 -5.75 20.08
C ARG A 22 -11.21 -5.54 19.27
N GLU A 23 -10.08 -5.61 19.95
CA GLU A 23 -8.76 -5.73 19.36
C GLU A 23 -8.82 -7.05 18.58
N ILE A 24 -9.35 -6.99 17.36
CA ILE A 24 -9.04 -8.01 16.36
C ILE A 24 -7.57 -7.73 16.08
N ARG A 25 -6.70 -8.39 16.85
CA ARG A 25 -5.30 -8.59 16.53
C ARG A 25 -5.27 -9.37 15.22
N HIS A 26 -5.52 -8.69 14.11
CA HIS A 26 -5.00 -9.11 12.82
C HIS A 26 -3.49 -9.05 13.03
N GLY A 27 -2.87 -10.22 13.17
CA GLY A 27 -1.43 -10.30 13.32
C GLY A 27 -0.80 -9.53 12.17
N TYR A 28 -0.19 -8.39 12.49
CA TYR A 28 0.62 -7.56 11.60
C TYR A 28 1.93 -8.32 11.27
N GLY A 29 1.79 -9.53 10.73
CA GLY A 29 2.88 -10.48 10.56
C GLY A 29 3.72 -10.20 9.32
N ASN A 30 3.25 -9.33 8.41
CA ASN A 30 3.90 -9.08 7.13
C ASN A 30 3.75 -7.66 6.57
N ASP A 31 3.04 -6.73 7.22
CA ASP A 31 2.76 -5.40 6.63
C ASP A 31 3.99 -4.49 6.54
N ALA A 32 5.11 -4.89 7.16
CA ALA A 32 6.40 -4.24 7.00
C ALA A 32 7.19 -4.74 5.77
N LEU A 33 6.80 -5.88 5.17
CA LEU A 33 7.45 -6.42 3.98
C LEU A 33 6.67 -6.01 2.73
N PRO A 34 7.36 -5.55 1.66
CA PRO A 34 6.68 -5.29 0.40
C PRO A 34 5.96 -6.56 -0.08
N SER A 35 4.77 -6.37 -0.66
CA SER A 35 3.98 -7.46 -1.24
C SER A 35 4.79 -8.20 -2.32
N ALA A 36 4.36 -9.40 -2.70
CA ALA A 36 5.04 -10.17 -3.74
C ALA A 36 5.11 -9.38 -5.06
N GLU A 37 4.04 -8.67 -5.39
CA GLU A 37 3.92 -7.80 -6.57
C GLU A 37 4.94 -6.67 -6.53
N VAL A 38 5.09 -5.97 -5.39
CA VAL A 38 6.04 -4.86 -5.25
C VAL A 38 7.48 -5.35 -5.37
N LYS A 39 7.81 -6.51 -4.78
CA LYS A 39 9.15 -7.10 -4.92
C LYS A 39 9.44 -7.50 -6.37
N ALA A 40 8.48 -8.12 -7.04
CA ALA A 40 8.63 -8.50 -8.45
C ALA A 40 8.74 -7.26 -9.35
N PHE A 41 7.96 -6.21 -9.07
CA PHE A 41 8.04 -4.93 -9.76
C PHE A 41 9.43 -4.32 -9.61
N GLN A 42 9.97 -4.21 -8.39
CA GLN A 42 11.31 -3.68 -8.15
C GLN A 42 12.40 -4.49 -8.90
N ALA A 43 12.28 -5.82 -8.90
CA ALA A 43 13.20 -6.68 -9.64
C ALA A 43 13.09 -6.50 -11.17
N ALA A 44 11.89 -6.30 -11.69
CA ALA A 44 11.68 -6.00 -13.11
C ALA A 44 12.19 -4.61 -13.47
N ASP A 45 11.91 -3.61 -12.65
CA ASP A 45 12.30 -2.22 -12.87
C ASP A 45 13.82 -2.03 -12.87
N ALA A 46 14.51 -2.69 -11.94
CA ALA A 46 15.97 -2.72 -11.89
C ALA A 46 16.63 -3.40 -13.11
N ARG A 47 15.86 -4.14 -13.92
CA ARG A 47 16.35 -4.82 -15.14
C ARG A 47 15.92 -4.11 -16.42
N LEU A 48 14.71 -3.57 -16.45
CA LEU A 48 14.05 -3.08 -17.66
C LEU A 48 14.11 -1.56 -17.80
N HIS A 49 14.08 -0.83 -16.67
CA HIS A 49 14.13 0.63 -16.63
C HIS A 49 13.13 1.31 -17.59
N TYR A 50 11.88 0.83 -17.63
CA TYR A 50 10.85 1.48 -18.42
C TYR A 50 10.45 2.80 -17.78
N GLN A 51 10.14 3.79 -18.61
CA GLN A 51 9.55 5.05 -18.13
C GLN A 51 8.07 4.84 -17.80
N ASP A 52 7.56 5.62 -16.85
CA ASP A 52 6.17 5.52 -16.35
C ASP A 52 5.76 4.09 -15.96
N ALA A 53 6.71 3.34 -15.41
CA ALA A 53 6.53 1.96 -15.02
C ALA A 53 5.52 1.82 -13.88
N ARG A 54 4.59 0.88 -14.01
CA ARG A 54 3.54 0.58 -13.05
C ARG A 54 3.15 -0.89 -13.06
N ILE A 55 2.48 -1.31 -11.99
CA ILE A 55 1.85 -2.63 -11.91
C ILE A 55 0.47 -2.54 -12.54
N GLU A 56 0.22 -3.38 -13.52
CA GLU A 56 -1.08 -3.58 -14.17
C GLU A 56 -1.57 -5.01 -13.95
N TRP A 57 -2.80 -5.30 -14.36
CA TRP A 57 -3.39 -6.62 -14.25
C TRP A 57 -3.93 -7.09 -15.60
N ASP A 58 -3.68 -8.35 -15.94
CA ASP A 58 -4.26 -8.97 -17.13
C ASP A 58 -5.71 -9.46 -16.89
N GLN A 59 -6.34 -10.00 -17.93
CA GLN A 59 -7.70 -10.56 -17.86
C GLN A 59 -7.84 -11.76 -16.90
N LYS A 60 -6.73 -12.35 -16.46
CA LYS A 60 -6.67 -13.47 -15.52
C LYS A 60 -6.30 -13.00 -14.11
N ASN A 61 -6.30 -11.68 -13.86
CA ASN A 61 -5.84 -11.05 -12.64
C ASN A 61 -4.40 -11.42 -12.27
N CYS A 62 -3.53 -11.56 -13.27
CA CYS A 62 -2.09 -11.70 -13.09
C CYS A 62 -1.38 -10.35 -13.22
N ALA A 63 -0.42 -10.10 -12.32
CA ALA A 63 0.32 -8.87 -12.24
C ALA A 63 1.28 -8.73 -13.43
N LEU A 64 1.29 -7.55 -14.03
CA LEU A 64 2.13 -7.17 -15.16
C LEU A 64 2.96 -5.93 -14.81
N TYR A 65 4.20 -5.88 -15.29
CA TYR A 65 5.01 -4.68 -15.37
C TYR A 65 4.70 -3.99 -16.69
N GLN A 66 4.09 -2.80 -16.66
CA GLN A 66 3.81 -1.99 -17.84
C GLN A 66 4.60 -0.70 -17.80
N GLY A 67 5.17 -0.28 -18.93
CA GLY A 67 5.83 1.02 -19.06
C GLY A 67 6.29 1.29 -20.49
N ILE A 68 6.91 2.45 -20.69
CA ILE A 68 7.48 2.86 -21.97
C ILE A 68 8.93 2.37 -22.03
N ALA A 69 9.21 1.46 -22.96
CA ALA A 69 10.54 0.92 -23.16
C ALA A 69 11.49 1.96 -23.80
N PRO A 70 12.82 1.71 -23.82
CA PRO A 70 13.79 2.66 -24.38
C PRO A 70 13.57 3.01 -25.87
N ASP A 71 12.84 2.17 -26.59
CA ASP A 71 12.43 2.40 -27.98
C ASP A 71 11.17 3.30 -28.11
N GLY A 72 10.62 3.76 -27.00
CA GLY A 72 9.39 4.56 -26.95
C GLY A 72 8.11 3.74 -27.04
N ALA A 73 8.18 2.40 -27.15
CA ALA A 73 7.00 1.56 -27.23
C ALA A 73 6.44 1.24 -25.84
N LEU A 74 5.12 1.30 -25.70
CA LEU A 74 4.43 0.75 -24.53
C LEU A 74 4.60 -0.78 -24.53
N ARG A 75 5.18 -1.33 -23.47
CA ARG A 75 5.40 -2.77 -23.31
C ARG A 75 4.89 -3.27 -21.97
N THR A 76 4.53 -4.55 -21.96
CA THR A 76 4.06 -5.28 -20.79
C THR A 76 4.86 -6.57 -20.62
N VAL A 77 5.29 -6.87 -19.40
CA VAL A 77 6.01 -8.10 -19.04
C VAL A 77 5.34 -8.72 -17.81
N PRO A 78 5.09 -10.05 -17.77
CA PRO A 78 4.55 -10.70 -16.59
C PRO A 78 5.45 -10.54 -15.36
N LEU A 79 4.85 -10.21 -14.21
CA LEU A 79 5.55 -10.26 -12.93
C LEU A 79 5.47 -11.67 -12.35
N ALA A 80 6.63 -12.17 -11.94
CA ALA A 80 6.78 -13.52 -11.39
C ALA A 80 7.37 -13.49 -9.99
N ASP A 81 7.01 -14.48 -9.18
CA ASP A 81 7.59 -14.72 -7.86
C ASP A 81 9.04 -15.24 -7.98
N GLN A 82 9.67 -15.52 -6.83
CA GLN A 82 11.03 -16.03 -6.76
C GLN A 82 11.22 -17.42 -7.40
N ASN A 83 10.13 -18.16 -7.62
CA ASN A 83 10.12 -19.47 -8.27
C ASN A 83 9.81 -19.36 -9.78
N GLY A 84 9.69 -18.15 -10.32
CA GLY A 84 9.32 -17.90 -11.71
C GLY A 84 7.83 -18.15 -12.01
N LYS A 85 6.97 -18.25 -10.99
CA LYS A 85 5.53 -18.40 -11.18
C LYS A 85 4.87 -17.02 -11.32
N PRO A 86 3.92 -16.84 -12.25
CA PRO A 86 3.15 -15.61 -12.35
C PRO A 86 2.47 -15.28 -11.02
N ILE A 87 2.52 -14.01 -10.61
CA ILE A 87 1.80 -13.54 -9.43
C ILE A 87 0.38 -13.19 -9.88
N CYS A 88 -0.61 -13.98 -9.45
CA CYS A 88 -2.01 -13.73 -9.79
C CYS A 88 -2.86 -13.66 -8.53
N SER A 89 -3.73 -12.66 -8.49
CA SER A 89 -4.79 -12.59 -7.49
C SER A 89 -5.90 -13.55 -7.88
N ARG A 90 -6.51 -14.23 -6.90
CA ARG A 90 -7.76 -14.95 -7.18
C ARG A 90 -8.82 -13.93 -7.62
N PRO A 91 -9.58 -14.22 -8.69
CA PRO A 91 -10.70 -13.38 -9.11
C PRO A 91 -11.80 -13.29 -8.06
#